data_AF-A0A8T2DDD2-F1
#
_entry.id   AF-A0A8T2DDD2-F1
#
_cell.length_a   1.000
_cell.length_b   1.000
_cell.length_c   1.000
_cell.angle_alpha   90.00
_cell.angle_beta   90.00
_cell.angle_gamma   90.00
#
_symmetry.space_group_name_H-M   'P 1'
#
loop_
_entity.id
_entity.type
_entity.pdbx_description
1 polymer ?
#
loop_
_entity_poly.entity_id
_entity_poly.type
_entity_poly.pdbx_seq_one_letter_code
_entity_poly.pdbx_strand_id
1 'polypeptide(L)'
;MARGGPASNAGGRGRGSMRMQQPKTQNGIGKKALGEIEILHTETLLKEVEKVFGSVNPNPAEVEKAKRVLRDHELALMDAIAKLEEISDGESGNI
;
A
#
# COMPACT_ATOMS: atom_id res chain seq x y z
N MET A 1 13.73 -31.46 63.35
CA MET A 1 13.58 -32.39 62.20
C MET A 1 12.99 -31.58 61.05
N ALA A 2 13.69 -31.24 59.95
CA ALA A 2 14.43 -32.02 58.96
C ALA A 2 13.59 -32.27 57.69
N ARG A 3 14.09 -31.71 56.56
CA ARG A 3 14.02 -32.20 55.15
C ARG A 3 12.68 -31.93 54.46
N GLY A 4 12.61 -31.36 53.24
CA GLY A 4 13.50 -31.44 52.08
C GLY A 4 12.61 -31.85 50.90
N GLY A 5 12.58 -31.06 49.82
CA GLY A 5 11.78 -31.34 48.62
C GLY A 5 12.22 -32.61 47.86
N PRO A 6 11.49 -33.00 46.79
CA PRO A 6 12.02 -32.66 45.46
C PRO A 6 10.99 -32.37 44.35
N ALA A 7 11.53 -31.64 43.37
CA ALA A 7 11.25 -31.48 41.93
C ALA A 7 10.13 -32.28 41.24
N SER A 8 9.45 -31.61 40.29
CA SER A 8 9.61 -31.95 38.85
C SER A 8 8.86 -30.98 37.91
N ASN A 9 9.67 -30.33 37.06
CA ASN A 9 9.52 -30.09 35.63
C ASN A 9 8.16 -29.75 35.00
N ALA A 10 8.07 -28.56 34.40
CA ALA A 10 7.83 -28.32 32.97
C ALA A 10 7.89 -26.80 32.75
N GLY A 11 8.87 -26.23 32.05
CA GLY A 11 8.96 -26.31 30.59
C GLY A 11 8.08 -25.21 29.97
N GLY A 12 8.64 -24.03 29.69
CA GLY A 12 7.85 -22.95 29.07
C GLY A 12 8.59 -21.64 28.81
N ARG A 13 9.66 -21.69 28.01
CA ARG A 13 10.13 -20.51 27.26
C ARG A 13 9.02 -20.12 26.26
N GLY A 14 8.42 -18.96 26.41
CA GLY A 14 7.40 -18.45 25.49
C GLY A 14 7.47 -16.94 25.37
N ARG A 15 8.27 -16.46 24.42
CA ARG A 15 8.30 -15.07 23.94
C ARG A 15 7.02 -14.79 23.15
N GLY A 16 6.58 -13.52 23.15
CA GLY A 16 5.56 -12.99 22.22
C GLY A 16 4.14 -13.09 22.78
N SER A 17 3.26 -12.11 22.67
CA SER A 17 3.16 -11.08 21.65
C SER A 17 2.60 -9.82 22.30
N MET A 18 3.30 -8.69 22.17
CA MET A 18 2.59 -7.42 22.12
C MET A 18 1.52 -7.59 21.05
N ARG A 19 0.25 -7.47 21.42
CA ARG A 19 -0.84 -7.38 20.46
C ARG A 19 -0.72 -6.00 19.83
N MET A 20 0.29 -5.84 18.97
CA MET A 20 0.28 -4.82 17.94
C MET A 20 -0.99 -5.10 17.15
N GLN A 21 -2.01 -4.29 17.40
CA GLN A 21 -3.18 -4.23 16.54
C GLN A 21 -2.64 -3.74 15.20
N GLN A 22 -2.20 -4.68 14.36
CA GLN A 22 -1.93 -4.39 12.97
C GLN A 22 -3.23 -3.81 12.41
N PRO A 23 -3.21 -2.67 11.73
CA PRO A 23 -4.38 -2.22 11.02
C PRO A 23 -4.73 -3.34 10.04
N LYS A 24 -5.91 -3.93 10.21
CA LYS A 24 -6.46 -4.84 9.23
C LYS A 24 -6.65 -4.03 7.96
N THR A 25 -5.68 -4.06 7.06
CA THR A 25 -5.90 -3.68 5.66
C THR A 25 -6.66 -4.81 5.00
N GLN A 26 -7.89 -5.03 5.47
CA GLN A 26 -8.83 -5.93 4.83
C GLN A 26 -9.75 -5.05 3.99
N ASN A 27 -9.23 -4.51 2.89
CA ASN A 27 -10.07 -4.19 1.74
C ASN A 27 -10.37 -5.52 1.05
N GLY A 28 -11.28 -6.28 1.65
CA GLY A 28 -11.87 -7.44 1.03
C GLY A 28 -12.90 -6.98 0.03
N ILE A 29 -12.48 -6.72 -1.22
CA ILE A 29 -13.39 -6.69 -2.36
C ILE A 29 -13.18 -8.02 -3.10
N GLY A 30 -14.29 -8.74 -3.24
CA GLY A 30 -14.32 -10.10 -3.76
C GLY A 30 -13.59 -10.21 -5.09
N LYS A 31 -12.72 -11.20 -5.19
CA LYS A 31 -12.00 -11.58 -6.39
C LYS A 31 -12.99 -12.02 -7.48
N LYS A 32 -13.46 -11.10 -8.32
CA LYS A 32 -14.18 -11.44 -9.57
C LYS A 32 -13.47 -10.74 -10.73
N ALA A 33 -12.42 -11.37 -11.27
CA ALA A 33 -11.75 -11.02 -12.53
C ALA A 33 -11.74 -9.51 -12.87
N LEU A 34 -11.44 -8.68 -11.87
CA LEU A 34 -11.42 -7.23 -11.99
C LEU A 34 -10.20 -6.90 -12.84
N GLY A 35 -10.38 -6.17 -13.94
CA GLY A 35 -9.26 -5.68 -14.74
C GLY A 35 -8.20 -5.10 -13.80
N GLU A 36 -6.95 -5.51 -13.98
CA GLU A 36 -5.85 -5.12 -13.10
C GLU A 36 -5.84 -3.59 -12.98
N ILE A 37 -6.14 -3.06 -11.78
CA ILE A 37 -6.08 -1.63 -11.51
C ILE A 37 -4.60 -1.33 -11.24
N GLU A 38 -3.96 -0.67 -12.20
CA GLU A 38 -2.57 -0.24 -12.09
C GLU A 38 -2.50 1.19 -11.53
N ILE A 39 -1.69 1.39 -10.47
CA ILE A 39 -1.41 2.70 -9.90
C ILE A 39 0.10 2.94 -9.99
N LEU A 40 0.51 4.05 -10.62
CA LEU A 40 1.94 4.37 -10.70
C LEU A 40 2.54 4.67 -9.32
N HIS A 41 3.82 4.34 -9.14
CA HIS A 41 4.51 4.55 -7.88
C HIS A 41 4.84 6.03 -7.62
N THR A 42 4.24 6.60 -6.58
CA THR A 42 4.45 7.99 -6.16
C THR A 42 5.91 8.30 -5.80
N GLU A 43 6.68 7.34 -5.30
CA GLU A 43 8.12 7.53 -5.04
C GLU A 43 8.92 7.83 -6.31
N THR A 44 8.52 7.26 -7.45
CA THR A 44 9.18 7.54 -8.74
C THR A 44 8.84 8.94 -9.23
N LEU A 45 7.57 9.35 -9.05
CA LEU A 45 7.12 10.70 -9.35
C LEU A 45 7.90 11.74 -8.54
N LEU A 46 8.04 11.53 -7.22
CA LEU A 46 8.77 12.43 -6.34
C LEU A 46 10.22 12.60 -6.77
N LYS A 47 10.92 11.51 -7.12
CA LYS A 47 12.32 11.57 -7.59
C LYS A 47 12.48 12.41 -8.86
N GLU A 48 11.59 12.25 -9.84
CA GLU A 48 11.63 13.03 -11.08
C GLU A 48 11.31 14.51 -10.84
N VAL A 49 10.39 14.80 -9.92
CA VAL A 49 10.08 16.17 -9.50
C VAL A 49 11.27 16.80 -8.76
N GLU A 50 11.77 16.16 -7.69
CA GLU A 50 12.91 16.65 -6.91
C GLU A 50 14.14 16.93 -7.76
N LYS A 51 14.41 16.11 -8.76
CA LYS A 51 15.50 16.32 -9.73
C LYS A 51 15.40 17.67 -10.43
N VAL A 52 14.20 18.09 -10.84
CA VAL A 52 13.97 19.35 -11.54
C VAL A 52 14.02 20.53 -10.57
N PHE A 53 13.37 20.41 -9.41
CA PHE A 53 13.29 21.49 -8.42
C PHE A 53 14.60 21.74 -7.66
N GLY A 54 15.49 20.74 -7.59
CA GLY A 54 16.82 20.89 -6.98
C GLY A 54 17.84 21.64 -7.82
N SER A 55 17.52 21.95 -9.09
CA SER A 55 18.42 22.69 -9.99
C SER A 55 18.15 24.19 -9.96
N VAL A 56 19.22 24.99 -9.89
CA VAL A 56 19.15 26.45 -10.00
C VAL A 56 18.67 26.91 -11.39
N ASN A 57 18.95 26.11 -12.42
CA ASN A 57 18.51 26.38 -13.79
C ASN A 57 18.17 25.06 -14.49
N PRO A 58 16.95 24.50 -14.25
CA PRO A 58 16.60 23.19 -14.75
C PRO A 58 16.57 23.15 -16.27
N ASN A 59 17.04 22.05 -16.83
CA ASN A 59 17.01 21.84 -18.28
C ASN A 59 15.53 21.78 -18.74
N PRO A 60 15.12 22.58 -19.75
CA PRO A 60 13.75 22.56 -20.27
C PRO A 60 13.21 21.17 -20.61
N ALA A 61 14.07 20.27 -21.12
CA ALA A 61 13.67 18.90 -21.43
C ALA A 61 13.31 18.07 -20.18
N GLU A 62 13.99 18.32 -19.06
CA GLU A 62 13.72 17.65 -17.79
C GLU A 62 12.42 18.17 -17.16
N VAL A 63 12.17 19.48 -17.28
CA VAL A 63 10.91 20.10 -16.87
C VAL A 63 9.73 19.48 -17.63
N GLU A 64 9.85 19.33 -18.95
CA GLU A 64 8.79 18.70 -19.76
C GLU A 64 8.60 17.22 -19.42
N LYS A 65 9.69 16.48 -19.13
CA LYS A 65 9.60 15.10 -18.66
C LYS A 65 8.85 15.00 -17.32
N ALA A 66 9.19 15.84 -16.34
CA ALA A 66 8.52 15.83 -15.03
C ALA A 66 7.03 16.16 -15.16
N LYS A 67 6.67 17.17 -15.98
CA LYS A 67 5.28 17.49 -16.28
C LYS A 67 4.53 16.32 -16.91
N ARG A 68 5.17 15.61 -17.85
CA ARG A 68 4.55 14.43 -18.48
C ARG A 68 4.29 13.33 -17.45
N VAL A 69 5.28 13.00 -16.62
CA VAL A 69 5.13 11.96 -15.60
C VAL A 69 4.04 12.31 -14.58
N LEU A 70 3.89 13.60 -14.22
CA LEU A 70 2.77 14.08 -13.39
C LEU A 70 1.40 13.85 -14.06
N ARG A 71 1.25 14.22 -15.33
CA ARG A 71 -0.01 14.03 -16.08
C ARG A 71 -0.34 12.56 -16.27
N ASP A 72 0.66 11.74 -16.60
CA ASP A 72 0.48 10.30 -16.78
C ASP A 72 0.01 9.65 -15.45
N HIS A 73 0.49 10.13 -14.31
CA HIS A 73 0.02 9.69 -12.99
C HIS A 73 -1.41 10.13 -12.70
N GLU A 74 -1.76 11.39 -12.99
CA GLU A 74 -3.14 11.88 -12.85
C GLU A 74 -4.12 11.07 -13.69
N LEU A 75 -3.78 10.79 -14.95
CA LEU A 75 -4.59 9.95 -15.83
C LEU A 75 -4.75 8.52 -15.30
N ALA A 76 -3.68 7.91 -14.79
CA ALA A 76 -3.75 6.57 -14.19
C ALA A 76 -4.67 6.55 -12.96
N LEU A 77 -4.66 7.60 -12.13
CA LEU A 77 -5.57 7.72 -10.99
C LEU A 77 -7.03 7.87 -11.44
N MET A 78 -7.29 8.68 -12.47
CA MET A 78 -8.65 8.82 -13.03
C MET A 78 -9.17 7.50 -13.62
N ASP A 79 -8.34 6.79 -14.38
CA ASP A 79 -8.69 5.48 -14.95
C ASP A 79 -8.97 4.44 -13.86
N ALA A 80 -8.16 4.42 -12.80
CA ALA A 80 -8.38 3.56 -11.65
C ALA A 80 -9.71 3.86 -10.94
N ILE A 81 -10.06 5.15 -10.76
CA ILE A 81 -11.32 5.54 -10.14
C ILE A 81 -12.51 5.16 -11.04
N ALA A 82 -12.43 5.41 -12.35
CA ALA A 82 -13.47 5.03 -13.29
C ALA A 82 -13.73 3.51 -13.27
N LYS A 83 -12.65 2.71 -13.27
CA LYS A 83 -12.75 1.25 -13.11
C LYS A 83 -13.40 0.85 -11.78
N LEU A 84 -13.06 1.54 -10.69
CA LEU A 84 -13.70 1.28 -9.38
C LEU A 84 -15.20 1.61 -9.40
N GLU A 85 -15.61 2.67 -10.10
CA GLU A 85 -17.02 3.04 -10.28
C GLU A 85 -17.78 1.99 -11.10
N GLU A 86 -17.21 1.53 -12.23
CA GLU A 86 -17.78 0.45 -13.05
C GLU A 86 -17.98 -0.85 -12.24
N ILE A 87 -17.02 -1.18 -11.36
CA ILE A 87 -17.12 -2.35 -10.48
C ILE A 87 -18.19 -2.13 -9.39
N SER A 88 -18.31 -0.90 -8.88
CA SER A 88 -19.24 -0.56 -7.79
C SER A 88 -20.70 -0.49 -8.24
N ASP A 89 -20.98 -0.08 -9.48
CA ASP A 89 -22.36 0.09 -9.99
C ASP A 89 -23.02 -1.25 -10.41
N GLY A 90 -22.23 -2.31 -10.53
CA GLY A 90 -22.70 -3.66 -10.84
C GLY A 90 -23.31 -4.45 -9.68
N GLU A 91 -23.38 -3.90 -8.46
CA GLU A 91 -23.89 -4.60 -7.25
C GLU A 91 -25.35 -4.24 -6.86
N SER A 92 -26.02 -3.36 -7.62
CA SER A 92 -27.32 -2.77 -7.25
C SER A 92 -28.58 -3.56 -7.67
N GLY A 93 -28.46 -4.84 -8.04
CA GLY A 93 -29.52 -5.53 -8.81
C GLY A 93 -29.93 -6.93 -8.37
N ASN A 94 -29.71 -7.34 -7.11
CA ASN A 94 -30.09 -8.70 -6.70
C ASN A 94 -30.51 -8.80 -5.21
N ILE A 95 -31.68 -8.25 -4.87
CA ILE A 95 -32.49 -8.64 -3.70
C ILE A 95 -33.96 -8.76 -4.07
#